data_AF-A0A227J840-F1
#
_entry.id   AF-A0A227J840-F1
#
_cell.length_a   1.000
_cell.length_b   1.000
_cell.length_c   1.000
_cell.angle_alpha   90.00
_cell.angle_beta   90.00
_cell.angle_gamma   90.00
#
_symmetry.space_group_name_H-M   'P 1'
#
loop_
_entity.id
_entity.type
_entity.pdbx_description
1 polymer ?
#
loop_
_entity_poly.entity_id
_entity_poly.type
_entity_poly.pdbx_seq_one_letter_code
_entity_poly.pdbx_strand_id
1 'polypeptide(L)'
;LDNAFVDTTISDETDPGPEDTVTVTMTGPANVVEGDTTTDYTVTLSDPAPVGSIVTLAYSYTTASGDDITETTQAIIGADGVTATFTIDTVDDVYAEGDEVFRVSVSGIVDGDSNPIFEALDVSNAFVDTTISDETDPGPEDTV
;
A
#
# COMPACT_ATOMS: atom_id res chain seq x y z
N LEU A 1 -40.88 -31.72 -35.43
CA LEU A 1 -39.52 -31.15 -35.58
C LEU A 1 -39.19 -30.61 -34.20
N ASP A 2 -38.34 -31.33 -33.48
CA ASP A 2 -37.93 -30.92 -32.15
C ASP A 2 -36.70 -30.03 -32.28
N ASN A 3 -36.82 -28.80 -31.81
CA ASN A 3 -35.73 -27.84 -31.82
C ASN A 3 -34.84 -28.19 -30.62
N ALA A 4 -33.87 -29.07 -30.82
CA ALA A 4 -32.87 -29.35 -29.80
C ALA A 4 -32.03 -28.08 -29.56
N PHE A 5 -32.24 -27.44 -28.41
CA PHE A 5 -31.35 -26.37 -27.95
C PHE A 5 -30.04 -27.01 -27.51
N VAL A 6 -28.91 -26.40 -27.90
CA VAL A 6 -27.59 -26.79 -27.42
C VAL A 6 -27.13 -25.69 -26.48
N ASP A 7 -27.00 -26.01 -25.21
CA ASP A 7 -26.33 -25.14 -24.25
C ASP A 7 -24.82 -25.31 -24.39
N THR A 8 -24.10 -24.19 -24.47
CA THR A 8 -22.63 -24.17 -24.37
C THR A 8 -22.27 -23.61 -23.02
N THR A 9 -21.53 -24.38 -22.22
CA THR A 9 -20.94 -23.91 -20.97
C THR A 9 -19.52 -23.44 -21.26
N ILE A 10 -19.21 -22.20 -20.89
CA ILE A 10 -17.82 -21.74 -20.76
C ILE A 10 -17.41 -22.05 -19.32
N SER A 11 -16.27 -22.72 -19.16
CA SER A 11 -15.65 -23.00 -17.88
C SER A 11 -14.32 -22.28 -17.84
N ASP A 12 -14.01 -21.71 -16.68
CA ASP A 12 -12.73 -21.08 -16.40
C ASP A 12 -11.63 -22.12 -16.15
N GLU A 13 -10.39 -21.67 -16.25
CA GLU A 13 -9.21 -22.43 -15.86
C GLU A 13 -9.22 -22.72 -14.35
N THR A 14 -8.64 -23.85 -13.94
CA THR A 14 -8.55 -24.19 -12.51
C THR A 14 -7.34 -23.57 -11.81
N ASP A 15 -6.35 -23.13 -12.59
CA ASP A 15 -5.11 -22.51 -12.11
C ASP A 15 -4.89 -21.23 -12.95
N PRO A 16 -4.86 -20.05 -12.33
CA PRO A 16 -4.77 -18.78 -13.05
C PRO A 16 -3.48 -18.69 -13.86
N GLY A 17 -3.60 -18.19 -15.09
CA GLY A 17 -2.47 -17.91 -15.95
C GLY A 17 -1.80 -16.57 -15.63
N PRO A 18 -0.65 -16.26 -16.25
CA PRO A 18 -0.06 -14.91 -16.19
C PRO A 18 -1.01 -13.79 -16.60
N GLU A 19 -1.99 -14.08 -17.44
CA GLU A 19 -3.09 -13.20 -17.85
C GLU A 19 -4.02 -12.80 -16.69
N ASP A 20 -4.05 -13.57 -15.61
CA ASP A 20 -4.89 -13.34 -14.42
C ASP A 20 -4.13 -12.63 -13.29
N THR A 21 -2.93 -12.13 -13.60
CA THR A 21 -2.07 -11.43 -12.63
C THR A 21 -2.15 -9.93 -12.81
N VAL A 22 -2.58 -9.23 -11.76
CA VAL A 22 -2.52 -7.76 -11.70
C VAL A 22 -1.18 -7.31 -11.14
N THR A 23 -0.48 -6.44 -11.86
CA THR A 23 0.75 -5.83 -11.38
C THR A 23 0.44 -4.62 -10.51
N VAL A 24 1.07 -4.56 -9.34
CA VAL A 24 0.96 -3.45 -8.40
C VAL A 24 2.30 -2.74 -8.32
N THR A 25 2.27 -1.41 -8.36
CA THR A 25 3.44 -0.56 -8.14
C THR A 25 3.15 0.47 -7.07
N MET A 26 4.20 0.96 -6.40
CA MET A 26 4.08 2.02 -5.41
C MET A 26 5.11 3.11 -5.69
N THR A 27 4.70 4.37 -5.50
CA THR A 27 5.58 5.54 -5.47
C THR A 27 5.31 6.33 -4.21
N GLY A 28 6.27 7.14 -3.76
CA GLY A 28 6.15 7.90 -2.52
C GLY A 28 7.42 8.68 -2.21
N PRO A 29 7.45 9.38 -1.06
CA PRO A 29 8.61 10.15 -0.65
C PRO A 29 9.81 9.28 -0.29
N ALA A 30 11.00 9.74 -0.67
CA ALA A 30 12.25 9.13 -0.24
C ALA A 30 12.66 9.59 1.17
N ASN A 31 12.21 10.76 1.62
CA ASN A 31 12.55 11.31 2.93
C ASN A 31 11.36 12.06 3.52
N VAL A 32 11.34 12.16 4.85
CA VAL A 32 10.40 12.96 5.65
C VAL A 32 11.15 13.47 6.89
N VAL A 33 10.74 14.62 7.41
CA VAL A 33 11.28 15.15 8.67
C VAL A 33 10.51 14.50 9.82
N GLU A 34 11.18 14.26 10.94
CA GLU A 34 10.53 13.81 12.16
C GLU A 34 9.41 14.80 12.59
N GLY A 35 8.32 14.29 13.15
CA GLY A 35 7.09 15.05 13.43
C GLY A 35 6.22 15.46 12.25
N ASP A 36 6.71 15.40 11.01
CA ASP A 36 5.94 15.72 9.81
C ASP A 36 5.12 14.53 9.28
N THR A 37 3.95 14.84 8.70
CA THR A 37 3.25 13.89 7.83
C THR A 37 3.97 13.77 6.49
N THR A 38 4.20 12.55 6.01
CA THR A 38 4.77 12.32 4.68
C THR A 38 3.93 12.95 3.56
N THR A 39 4.53 13.29 2.43
CA THR A 39 3.75 13.47 1.19
C THR A 39 3.11 12.14 0.75
N ASP A 40 2.11 12.21 -0.13
CA ASP A 40 1.37 11.03 -0.57
C ASP A 40 2.26 9.89 -1.10
N TYR A 41 2.01 8.70 -0.59
CA TYR A 41 2.29 7.44 -1.29
C TYR A 41 1.15 7.17 -2.26
N THR A 42 1.48 6.65 -3.44
CA THR A 42 0.50 6.26 -4.47
C THR A 42 0.73 4.83 -4.89
N VAL A 43 -0.27 3.98 -4.66
CA VAL A 43 -0.35 2.63 -5.20
C VAL A 43 -1.07 2.69 -6.54
N THR A 44 -0.52 2.03 -7.56
CA THR A 44 -1.11 1.94 -8.91
C THR A 44 -1.24 0.48 -9.34
N LEU A 45 -2.43 0.13 -9.85
CA LEU A 45 -2.79 -1.19 -10.35
C LEU A 45 -2.76 -1.17 -11.89
N SER A 46 -2.33 -2.27 -12.52
CA SER A 46 -2.42 -2.43 -13.98
C SER A 46 -3.85 -2.53 -14.49
N ASP A 47 -4.75 -3.07 -13.65
CA ASP A 47 -6.14 -3.36 -13.95
C ASP A 47 -7.04 -2.85 -12.83
N PRO A 48 -8.27 -2.39 -13.17
CA PRO A 48 -9.14 -1.75 -12.20
C PRO A 48 -9.71 -2.74 -11.17
N ALA A 49 -9.69 -2.33 -9.91
CA ALA A 49 -10.51 -2.90 -8.84
C ALA A 49 -11.83 -2.12 -8.68
N PRO A 50 -12.86 -2.70 -8.04
CA PRO A 50 -14.02 -1.94 -7.63
C PRO A 50 -13.65 -0.69 -6.80
N VAL A 51 -14.32 0.43 -7.06
CA VAL A 51 -14.13 1.65 -6.24
C VAL A 51 -14.48 1.34 -4.79
N GLY A 52 -13.60 1.74 -3.86
CA GLY A 52 -13.76 1.43 -2.45
C GLY A 52 -13.12 0.10 -2.01
N SER A 53 -12.51 -0.66 -2.94
CA SER A 53 -11.61 -1.76 -2.56
C SER A 53 -10.46 -1.25 -1.67
N ILE A 54 -9.96 -2.13 -0.82
CA ILE A 54 -9.00 -1.79 0.24
C ILE A 54 -7.64 -2.38 -0.14
N VAL A 55 -6.64 -1.51 -0.25
CA VAL A 55 -5.23 -1.89 -0.25
C VAL A 55 -4.80 -2.17 1.17
N THR A 56 -4.26 -3.36 1.44
CA THR A 56 -3.64 -3.67 2.74
C THR A 56 -2.14 -3.41 2.67
N LEU A 57 -1.61 -2.75 3.69
CA LEU A 57 -0.21 -2.34 3.77
C LEU A 57 0.54 -3.18 4.81
N ALA A 58 1.84 -3.36 4.60
CA ALA A 58 2.73 -4.05 5.52
C ALA A 58 4.05 -3.26 5.64
N TYR A 59 4.64 -3.32 6.84
CA TYR A 59 5.81 -2.54 7.20
C TYR A 59 7.01 -3.43 7.55
N SER A 60 8.20 -2.94 7.26
CA SER A 60 9.44 -3.46 7.79
C SER A 60 10.40 -2.34 8.11
N TYR A 61 11.15 -2.49 9.18
CA TYR A 61 12.02 -1.44 9.71
C TYR A 61 13.48 -1.86 9.56
N THR A 62 14.30 -0.97 8.99
CA THR A 62 15.74 -1.23 8.79
C THR A 62 16.55 -0.64 9.94
N THR A 63 16.43 0.68 10.14
CA THR A 63 17.02 1.42 11.26
C THR A 63 15.98 2.07 12.15
N ALA A 64 14.84 2.44 11.57
CA ALA A 64 13.65 2.88 12.30
C ALA A 64 13.07 1.74 13.17
N SER A 65 11.97 2.07 13.84
CA SER A 65 11.17 1.29 14.76
C SER A 65 9.69 1.58 14.53
N GLY A 66 8.81 0.80 15.17
CA GLY A 66 7.37 1.05 15.11
C GLY A 66 6.91 2.20 16.02
N ASP A 67 7.80 2.78 16.82
CA ASP A 67 7.50 3.92 17.67
C ASP A 67 7.72 5.27 16.92
N ASP A 68 8.55 5.29 15.87
CA ASP A 68 8.89 6.50 15.10
C ASP A 68 7.81 6.88 14.06
N ILE A 69 6.85 5.98 13.80
CA ILE A 69 5.74 6.24 12.87
C ILE A 69 4.40 5.78 13.43
N THR A 70 3.34 6.42 12.96
CA THR A 70 1.99 5.85 13.05
C THR A 70 1.66 5.12 11.74
N GLU A 71 1.64 3.79 11.77
CA GLU A 71 1.35 2.98 10.59
C GLU A 71 -0.06 3.24 10.03
N THR A 72 -0.12 3.69 8.77
CA THR A 72 -1.34 3.56 7.97
C THR A 72 -1.43 2.13 7.45
N THR A 73 -2.43 1.37 7.91
CA THR A 73 -2.55 -0.06 7.57
C THR A 73 -3.33 -0.33 6.29
N GLN A 74 -4.10 0.65 5.82
CA GLN A 74 -4.99 0.51 4.68
C GLN A 74 -5.07 1.80 3.85
N ALA A 75 -5.24 1.65 2.55
CA ALA A 75 -5.58 2.73 1.63
C ALA A 75 -6.78 2.32 0.76
N ILE A 76 -7.56 3.30 0.29
CA ILE A 76 -8.79 3.02 -0.46
C ILE A 76 -8.57 3.29 -1.95
N ILE A 77 -8.99 2.32 -2.78
CA ILE A 77 -9.01 2.48 -4.23
C ILE A 77 -10.03 3.55 -4.61
N GLY A 78 -9.53 4.59 -5.27
CA GLY A 78 -10.26 5.78 -5.66
C GLY A 78 -11.23 5.55 -6.82
N ALA A 79 -11.81 6.66 -7.28
CA ALA A 79 -12.85 6.64 -8.30
C ALA A 79 -12.37 6.18 -9.70
N ASP A 80 -11.06 6.17 -9.95
CA ASP A 80 -10.47 5.66 -11.19
C ASP A 80 -10.33 4.13 -11.19
N GLY A 81 -10.54 3.48 -10.04
CA GLY A 81 -10.44 2.03 -9.86
C GLY A 81 -8.99 1.51 -9.86
N VAL A 82 -7.98 2.36 -10.06
CA VAL A 82 -6.59 1.93 -10.26
C VAL A 82 -5.59 2.62 -9.35
N THR A 83 -5.98 3.68 -8.63
CA THR A 83 -5.11 4.35 -7.67
C THR A 83 -5.65 4.31 -6.25
N ALA A 84 -4.74 4.17 -5.28
CA ALA A 84 -4.99 4.47 -3.87
C ALA A 84 -3.86 5.35 -3.35
N THR A 85 -4.22 6.35 -2.55
CA THR A 85 -3.27 7.26 -1.92
C THR A 85 -3.39 7.20 -0.41
N PHE A 86 -2.26 7.38 0.27
CA PHE A 86 -2.19 7.45 1.73
C PHE A 86 -0.95 8.22 2.17
N THR A 87 -0.94 8.67 3.42
CA THR A 87 0.20 9.27 4.10
C THR A 87 0.56 8.44 5.33
N ILE A 88 1.74 8.70 5.88
CA ILE A 88 2.22 8.14 7.13
C ILE A 88 2.65 9.33 7.99
N ASP A 89 2.27 9.33 9.26
CA ASP A 89 2.75 10.33 10.22
C ASP A 89 4.02 9.81 10.89
N THR A 90 5.05 10.64 10.99
CA THR A 90 6.21 10.39 11.86
C THR A 90 5.95 10.95 13.26
N VAL A 91 6.66 10.42 14.25
CA VAL A 91 6.55 10.83 15.65
C VAL A 91 7.78 11.65 15.98
N ASP A 92 7.57 12.84 16.52
CA ASP A 92 8.60 13.75 17.05
C ASP A 92 8.92 13.38 18.49
N ASP A 93 10.15 12.94 18.74
CA ASP A 93 10.63 12.59 20.08
C ASP A 93 11.70 13.56 20.62
N VAL A 94 12.23 13.30 21.83
CA VAL A 94 13.11 14.25 22.53
C VAL A 94 14.58 14.15 22.09
N TYR A 95 14.93 13.11 21.33
CA TYR A 95 16.30 12.75 21.01
C TYR A 95 16.60 13.02 19.55
N ALA A 96 17.62 13.86 19.32
CA ALA A 96 18.25 13.92 18.02
C ALA A 96 18.93 12.59 17.65
N GLU A 97 18.33 11.87 16.71
CA GLU A 97 18.82 10.60 16.20
C GLU A 97 19.52 10.74 14.83
N GLY A 98 20.09 9.64 14.34
CA GLY A 98 20.62 9.60 12.97
C GLY A 98 19.53 9.13 12.01
N ASP A 99 19.70 9.37 10.71
CA ASP A 99 18.72 8.95 9.68
C ASP A 99 18.21 7.51 9.87
N GLU A 100 16.89 7.40 9.98
CA GLU A 100 16.19 6.14 10.21
C GLU A 100 15.37 5.73 8.99
N VAL A 101 15.24 4.43 8.72
CA VAL A 101 14.59 3.96 7.49
C VAL A 101 13.53 2.91 7.79
N PHE A 102 12.31 3.18 7.33
CA PHE A 102 11.22 2.21 7.24
C PHE A 102 10.86 1.93 5.78
N ARG A 103 10.25 0.76 5.55
CA ARG A 103 9.67 0.35 4.28
C ARG A 103 8.20 0.10 4.46
N VAL A 104 7.38 0.69 3.59
CA VAL A 104 5.97 0.32 3.40
C VAL A 104 5.83 -0.49 2.11
N SER A 105 4.97 -1.50 2.13
CA SER A 105 4.69 -2.38 0.99
C SER A 105 3.21 -2.77 0.90
N VAL A 106 2.74 -3.10 -0.31
CA VAL A 106 1.40 -3.69 -0.50
C VAL A 106 1.44 -5.17 -0.19
N SER A 107 0.53 -5.62 0.68
CA SER A 107 0.35 -7.03 1.01
C SER A 107 -0.86 -7.67 0.33
N GLY A 108 -1.82 -6.88 -0.14
CA GLY A 108 -3.02 -7.39 -0.81
C GLY A 108 -4.03 -6.31 -1.20
N ILE A 109 -5.04 -6.72 -1.96
CA ILE A 109 -6.19 -5.91 -2.35
C ILE A 109 -7.46 -6.72 -2.03
N VAL A 110 -8.31 -6.19 -1.16
CA VAL A 110 -9.50 -6.88 -0.65
C VAL A 110 -10.76 -6.03 -0.76
N ASP A 111 -11.93 -6.67 -0.65
CA ASP A 111 -13.19 -5.97 -0.42
C ASP A 111 -13.40 -5.62 1.07
N GLY A 112 -14.54 -5.01 1.40
CA GLY A 112 -14.89 -4.66 2.78
C GLY A 112 -15.10 -5.85 3.72
N ASP A 113 -15.24 -7.06 3.19
CA ASP A 113 -15.37 -8.32 3.93
C ASP A 113 -14.04 -9.10 3.99
N SER A 114 -12.93 -8.48 3.55
CA SER A 114 -11.58 -9.06 3.48
C SER A 114 -11.42 -10.21 2.48
N ASN A 115 -12.29 -10.32 1.48
CA ASN A 115 -12.09 -11.27 0.39
C ASN A 115 -11.10 -10.69 -0.63
N PRO A 116 -10.15 -11.47 -1.16
CA PRO A 116 -9.28 -11.03 -2.25
C PRO A 116 -10.09 -10.60 -3.48
N ILE A 117 -9.71 -9.48 -4.09
CA ILE A 117 -10.35 -8.97 -5.32
C ILE A 117 -9.84 -9.69 -6.57
N PHE A 118 -8.55 -10.02 -6.60
CA PHE A 118 -7.88 -10.62 -7.75
C PHE A 118 -7.41 -12.03 -7.43
N GLU A 119 -7.33 -12.86 -8.45
CA GLU A 119 -6.84 -14.24 -8.33
C GLU A 119 -5.33 -14.29 -8.10
N ALA A 120 -4.59 -13.39 -8.75
CA ALA A 120 -3.16 -13.22 -8.56
C ALA A 120 -2.75 -11.74 -8.53
N LEU A 121 -1.74 -11.44 -7.71
CA LEU A 121 -1.12 -10.12 -7.58
C LEU A 121 0.39 -10.25 -7.70
N ASP A 122 1.00 -9.41 -8.53
CA ASP A 122 2.44 -9.14 -8.49
C ASP A 122 2.71 -7.86 -7.70
N VAL A 123 3.18 -8.03 -6.46
CA VAL A 123 3.55 -6.93 -5.55
C VAL A 123 5.06 -6.73 -5.45
N SER A 124 5.84 -7.35 -6.34
CA SER A 124 7.31 -7.33 -6.27
C SER A 124 7.92 -5.93 -6.34
N ASN A 125 7.22 -4.97 -6.94
CA ASN A 125 7.61 -3.56 -7.05
C ASN A 125 6.65 -2.61 -6.32
N ALA A 126 5.83 -3.13 -5.40
CA ALA A 126 4.82 -2.37 -4.67
C ALA A 126 5.31 -1.97 -3.28
N PHE A 127 6.49 -1.34 -3.20
CA PHE A 127 7.07 -0.87 -1.94
C PHE A 127 7.85 0.43 -2.11
N VAL A 128 8.01 1.16 -1.02
CA VAL A 128 8.85 2.37 -0.93
C VAL A 128 9.64 2.33 0.37
N ASP A 129 10.94 2.66 0.29
CA ASP A 129 11.77 2.98 1.45
C ASP A 129 11.73 4.48 1.70
N THR A 130 11.52 4.88 2.94
CA THR A 130 11.49 6.29 3.34
C THR A 130 12.42 6.51 4.53
N THR A 131 13.26 7.53 4.41
CA THR A 131 14.16 7.97 5.47
C THR A 131 13.49 9.04 6.32
N ILE A 132 13.51 8.86 7.64
CA ILE A 132 13.16 9.86 8.64
C ILE A 132 14.45 10.57 9.03
N SER A 133 14.43 11.89 9.00
CA SER A 133 15.51 12.72 9.53
C SER A 133 14.96 13.61 10.62
N ASP A 134 15.69 13.67 11.73
CA ASP A 134 15.52 14.61 12.83
C ASP A 134 15.23 16.05 12.34
N GLU A 135 14.33 16.73 13.02
CA GLU A 135 14.01 18.13 12.81
C GLU A 135 15.16 19.04 13.27
N THR A 136 15.39 20.12 12.52
CA THR A 136 16.55 20.98 12.82
C THR A 136 16.28 22.08 13.85
N ASP A 137 15.02 22.26 14.24
CA ASP A 137 14.57 23.32 15.15
C ASP A 137 13.76 22.68 16.30
N PRO A 138 14.38 22.51 17.48
CA PRO A 138 13.76 21.81 18.59
C PRO A 138 12.46 22.48 19.05
N GLY A 139 11.40 21.70 19.20
CA GLY A 139 10.13 22.13 19.72
C GLY A 139 9.89 21.74 21.19
N PRO A 140 8.63 21.83 21.67
CA PRO A 140 8.29 21.54 23.07
C PRO A 140 8.58 20.10 23.51
N GLU A 141 8.51 19.15 22.58
CA GLU A 141 8.81 17.73 22.75
C GLU A 141 10.29 17.48 23.09
N ASP A 142 11.20 18.35 22.65
CA ASP A 142 12.64 18.31 22.91
C ASP A 142 13.08 18.81 24.30
N THR A 143 12.17 18.85 25.26
CA THR A 143 12.47 19.39 26.60
C THR A 143 12.23 18.36 27.71
N VAL A 144 13.23 18.19 28.58
CA VAL A 144 13.23 17.28 29.74
C VAL A 144 12.69 17.88 31.03
#